data_AF-A0AA38L014-F1
#
_entry.id   AF-A0AA38L014-F1
#
_cell.length_a   1.000
_cell.length_b   1.000
_cell.length_c   1.000
_cell.angle_alpha   90.00
_cell.angle_beta   90.00
_cell.angle_gamma   90.00
#
_symmetry.space_group_name_H-M   'P 1'
#
loop_
_entity.id
_entity.type
_entity.pdbx_description
1 polymer ?
#
loop_
_entity_poly.entity_id
_entity_poly.type
_entity_poly.pdbx_seq_one_letter_code
_entity_poly.pdbx_strand_id
1 'polypeptide(L)'
;GVSLYSGKALGSDLVPLIYAGDISVGNGRDSYSSSLCMERSLDPKMVKRKIVMCDRGSNPRVAKGAEVRRARGVGMILANSESDGEGLVADAHVFPASVVG
;
A
#
# COMPACT_ATOMS: atom_id res chain seq x y z
N GLY A 1 -1.64 7.83 12.56
CA GLY A 1 -1.91 6.64 11.74
C GLY A 1 -2.56 5.55 12.57
N VAL A 2 -3.41 4.72 11.97
CA VAL A 2 -4.19 3.66 12.66
C VAL A 2 -4.07 2.32 11.93
N SER A 3 -4.08 1.23 12.70
CA SER A 3 -4.03 -0.13 12.17
C SER A 3 -4.89 -1.07 13.03
N LEU A 4 -5.54 -2.05 12.40
CA LEU A 4 -6.18 -3.19 13.08
C LEU A 4 -5.36 -4.48 12.94
N TYR A 5 -4.17 -4.43 12.36
CA TYR A 5 -3.34 -5.62 12.17
C TYR A 5 -2.73 -6.09 13.50
N SER A 6 -3.10 -7.29 13.94
CA SER A 6 -2.58 -7.93 15.16
C SER A 6 -1.78 -9.22 14.89
N GLY A 7 -1.36 -9.43 13.64
CA GLY A 7 -0.63 -10.63 13.23
C GLY A 7 0.88 -10.55 13.50
N LYS A 8 1.66 -11.31 12.73
CA LYS A 8 3.12 -11.33 12.83
C LYS A 8 3.71 -9.95 12.51
N ALA A 9 4.38 -9.35 13.49
CA ALA A 9 5.07 -8.09 13.29
C ALA A 9 6.14 -8.18 12.18
N LEU A 10 6.33 -7.06 11.48
CA LEU A 10 7.58 -6.81 10.76
C LEU A 10 8.65 -6.70 11.85
N GLY A 11 9.73 -7.48 11.73
CA GLY A 11 10.81 -7.47 12.73
C GLY A 11 11.43 -6.07 12.91
N SER A 12 12.47 -5.98 13.72
CA SER A 12 13.15 -4.70 14.00
C SER A 12 13.99 -4.15 12.84
N ASP A 13 14.16 -4.92 11.76
CA ASP A 13 14.96 -4.51 10.61
C ASP A 13 14.27 -3.40 9.82
N LEU A 14 15.03 -2.35 9.47
CA LEU A 14 14.54 -1.32 8.56
C LEU A 14 14.37 -1.90 7.15
N VAL A 15 13.19 -1.66 6.57
CA VAL A 15 12.85 -2.05 5.20
C VAL A 15 12.62 -0.80 4.36
N PRO A 16 12.95 -0.81 3.05
CA PRO A 16 12.72 0.34 2.20
C PRO A 16 11.23 0.69 2.09
N LEU A 17 10.93 1.99 2.03
CA LEU A 17 9.62 2.53 1.66
C LEU A 17 9.64 2.91 0.19
N ILE A 18 8.53 2.66 -0.52
CA ILE A 18 8.36 3.08 -1.91
C ILE A 18 6.94 3.57 -2.17
N TYR A 19 6.80 4.64 -2.94
CA TYR A 19 5.50 5.11 -3.38
C TYR A 19 5.02 4.30 -4.60
N ALA A 20 3.76 3.90 -4.57
CA ALA A 20 3.20 3.01 -5.57
C ALA A 20 3.07 3.65 -6.96
N GLY A 21 2.96 4.98 -7.04
CA GLY A 21 2.95 5.72 -8.31
C GLY A 21 4.23 5.54 -9.14
N ASP A 22 5.36 5.29 -8.48
CA ASP A 22 6.68 5.20 -9.13
C ASP A 22 7.05 3.80 -9.64
N ILE A 23 6.18 2.82 -9.42
CA ILE A 23 6.46 1.39 -9.64
C ILE A 23 5.38 0.69 -10.48
N SER A 24 4.71 1.45 -11.35
CA SER A 24 3.72 0.87 -12.25
C SER A 24 4.34 -0.16 -13.19
N VAL A 25 3.57 -1.21 -13.46
CA VAL A 25 3.88 -2.16 -14.54
C VAL A 25 4.01 -1.40 -15.87
N GLY A 26 5.01 -1.77 -16.66
CA GLY A 26 5.26 -1.10 -17.95
C GLY A 26 6.03 0.23 -17.86
N ASN A 27 6.80 0.44 -16.79
CA ASN A 27 7.72 1.58 -16.60
C ASN A 27 7.02 2.95 -16.56
N GLY A 28 6.03 3.14 -15.69
CA GLY A 28 5.43 4.47 -15.50
C GLY A 28 4.24 4.78 -16.41
N ARG A 29 3.76 3.82 -17.21
CA ARG A 29 2.67 4.07 -18.18
C ARG A 29 1.30 4.30 -17.55
N ASP A 30 1.09 3.79 -16.35
CA ASP A 30 -0.17 3.96 -15.62
C ASP A 30 0.11 4.19 -14.13
N SER A 31 0.61 5.39 -13.82
CA SER A 31 0.92 5.82 -12.46
C SER A 31 -0.33 6.02 -11.60
N TYR A 32 -1.50 6.24 -12.21
CA TYR A 32 -2.76 6.42 -11.49
C TYR A 32 -3.26 5.10 -10.92
N SER A 33 -3.30 4.03 -11.73
CA SER A 33 -3.67 2.70 -11.23
C SER A 33 -2.65 2.17 -10.23
N SER A 34 -1.36 2.50 -10.38
CA SER A 34 -0.33 2.07 -9.45
C SER A 34 -0.34 2.85 -8.15
N SER A 35 -0.54 4.18 -8.14
CA SER A 35 -0.65 4.96 -6.91
C SER A 35 -1.78 4.45 -6.02
N LEU A 36 -2.88 4.03 -6.64
CA LEU A 36 -4.03 3.46 -5.95
C LEU A 36 -3.87 1.97 -5.62
N CYS A 37 -2.73 1.34 -5.92
CA CYS A 37 -2.47 -0.08 -5.72
C CYS A 37 -3.60 -0.97 -6.28
N MET A 38 -4.06 -0.64 -7.48
CA MET A 38 -5.05 -1.44 -8.20
C MET A 38 -4.50 -2.82 -8.55
N GLU A 39 -5.40 -3.77 -8.79
CA GLU A 39 -4.99 -5.13 -9.14
C GLU A 39 -4.09 -5.13 -10.40
N ARG A 40 -2.92 -5.76 -10.28
CA ARG A 40 -1.93 -5.92 -11.37
C ARG A 40 -1.27 -4.63 -11.83
N SER A 41 -1.39 -3.54 -11.07
CA SER A 41 -0.72 -2.29 -11.42
C SER A 41 0.72 -2.20 -10.90
N LEU A 42 1.12 -2.99 -9.89
CA LEU A 42 2.45 -2.91 -9.27
C LEU A 42 3.45 -3.89 -9.89
N ASP A 43 4.67 -3.43 -10.23
CA ASP A 43 5.77 -4.32 -10.63
C ASP A 43 6.31 -5.12 -9.43
N PRO A 44 6.15 -6.47 -9.39
CA PRO A 44 6.61 -7.29 -8.29
C PRO A 44 8.12 -7.22 -8.05
N LYS A 45 8.92 -6.90 -9.07
CA LYS A 45 10.38 -6.75 -8.94
C LYS A 45 10.74 -5.53 -8.11
N MET A 46 9.97 -4.46 -8.25
CA MET A 46 10.18 -3.19 -7.55
C MET A 46 9.61 -3.20 -6.12
N VAL A 47 8.54 -3.97 -5.89
CA VAL A 47 7.84 -4.07 -4.60
C VAL A 47 8.49 -5.04 -3.61
N LYS A 48 9.13 -6.10 -4.11
CA LYS A 48 9.62 -7.21 -3.28
C LYS A 48 10.43 -6.71 -2.07
N ARG A 49 10.03 -7.15 -0.87
CA ARG A 49 10.66 -6.79 0.43
C ARG A 49 10.62 -5.30 0.80
N LYS A 50 9.63 -4.56 0.31
CA LYS A 50 9.42 -3.13 0.66
C LYS A 50 8.07 -2.89 1.32
N ILE A 51 7.98 -1.79 2.07
CA ILE A 51 6.72 -1.19 2.45
C ILE A 51 6.25 -0.32 1.28
N VAL A 52 5.00 -0.47 0.87
CA VAL A 52 4.43 0.28 -0.25
C VAL A 52 3.46 1.33 0.29
N MET A 53 3.65 2.58 -0.12
CA MET A 53 2.70 3.65 0.13
C MET A 53 1.72 3.75 -1.04
N CYS A 54 0.44 3.56 -0.74
CA CYS A 54 -0.67 3.65 -1.69
C CYS A 54 -1.57 4.82 -1.32
N ASP A 55 -2.17 5.46 -2.32
CA ASP A 55 -3.19 6.48 -2.10
C ASP A 55 -4.55 5.82 -1.88
N ARG A 56 -5.36 6.47 -1.05
CA ARG A 56 -6.78 6.18 -0.88
C ARG A 56 -7.58 6.69 -2.08
N GLY A 57 -8.66 5.98 -2.42
CA GLY A 57 -9.55 6.31 -3.53
C GLY A 57 -9.91 5.07 -4.36
N SER A 58 -10.85 5.25 -5.29
CA SER A 58 -11.35 4.42 -6.41
C SER A 58 -11.52 2.89 -6.28
N ASN A 59 -10.75 2.19 -5.47
CA ASN A 59 -10.88 0.76 -5.19
C ASN A 59 -10.87 0.48 -3.67
N PRO A 60 -11.44 -0.66 -3.22
CA PRO A 60 -11.55 -0.98 -1.80
C PRO A 60 -10.20 -1.00 -1.08
N ARG A 61 -10.14 -0.44 0.12
CA ARG A 61 -8.92 -0.30 0.93
C ARG A 61 -8.25 -1.65 1.19
N VAL A 62 -9.03 -2.68 1.51
CA VAL A 62 -8.55 -4.06 1.71
C VAL A 62 -7.94 -4.66 0.43
N ALA A 63 -8.51 -4.36 -0.74
CA ALA A 63 -8.01 -4.88 -2.02
C ALA A 63 -6.61 -4.34 -2.35
N LYS A 64 -6.34 -3.07 -2.04
CA LYS A 64 -4.99 -2.46 -2.15
C LYS A 64 -3.95 -3.25 -1.35
N GLY A 65 -4.31 -3.62 -0.13
CA GLY A 65 -3.46 -4.45 0.72
C GLY A 65 -3.20 -5.85 0.16
N ALA A 66 -4.22 -6.48 -0.42
CA ALA A 66 -4.08 -7.77 -1.07
C ALA A 66 -3.13 -7.70 -2.28
N GLU A 67 -3.18 -6.60 -3.05
CA GLU A 67 -2.29 -6.35 -4.18
C GLU A 67 -0.83 -6.20 -3.76
N VAL A 68 -0.55 -5.38 -2.75
CA VAL A 68 0.81 -5.20 -2.22
C VAL A 68 1.39 -6.54 -1.76
N ARG A 69 0.58 -7.33 -1.04
CA ARG A 69 0.98 -8.68 -0.63
C ARG A 69 1.24 -9.60 -1.83
N ARG A 70 0.39 -9.56 -2.86
CA ARG A 70 0.57 -10.35 -4.10
C ARG A 70 1.88 -9.97 -4.81
N ALA A 71 2.22 -8.69 -4.83
CA ALA A 71 3.48 -8.16 -5.35
C ALA A 71 4.68 -8.41 -4.42
N ARG A 72 4.50 -9.16 -3.31
CA ARG A 72 5.53 -9.56 -2.33
C ARG A 72 6.09 -8.39 -1.51
N GLY A 73 5.26 -7.37 -1.28
CA GLY A 73 5.52 -6.32 -0.30
C GLY A 73 5.42 -6.87 1.12
N VAL A 74 6.12 -6.23 2.05
CA VAL A 74 6.15 -6.66 3.46
C VAL A 74 5.15 -5.88 4.31
N GLY A 75 4.75 -4.70 3.86
CA GLY A 75 3.71 -3.90 4.51
C GLY A 75 3.15 -2.84 3.58
N MET A 76 2.08 -2.16 4.02
CA MET A 76 1.49 -1.05 3.28
C MET A 76 1.17 0.14 4.18
N ILE A 77 1.34 1.32 3.63
CA ILE A 77 0.83 2.57 4.18
C ILE A 77 -0.25 3.07 3.23
N LEU A 78 -1.46 3.28 3.73
CA LEU A 78 -2.54 3.88 2.96
C LEU A 78 -2.64 5.36 3.33
N ALA A 79 -2.28 6.25 2.41
CA ALA A 79 -2.37 7.69 2.61
C ALA A 79 -3.77 8.19 2.21
N ASN A 80 -4.39 8.99 3.07
CA ASN A 80 -5.61 9.71 2.74
C ASN A 80 -5.37 10.69 1.59
N SER A 81 -6.38 10.88 0.75
CA SER A 81 -6.39 11.96 -0.24
C SER A 81 -6.79 13.28 0.42
N GLU A 82 -6.56 14.41 -0.26
CA GLU A 82 -7.03 15.72 0.21
C GLU A 82 -8.54 15.72 0.52
N SER A 83 -9.34 15.01 -0.28
CA SER A 83 -10.79 14.89 -0.07
C SER A 83 -11.20 14.08 1.16
N ASP A 84 -10.32 13.20 1.65
CA ASP A 84 -10.58 12.42 2.88
C ASP A 84 -10.24 13.22 4.15
N GLY A 85 -9.45 14.30 4.03
CA GLY A 85 -8.92 15.08 5.15
C GLY A 85 -8.10 14.24 6.13
N GLU A 86 -7.97 14.71 7.37
CA GLU A 86 -7.19 14.05 8.44
C GLU A 86 -7.95 12.88 9.13
N GLY A 87 -8.97 12.34 8.45
CA GLY A 87 -9.91 11.37 9.00
C GLY A 87 -9.33 9.95 9.01
N LEU A 88 -9.00 9.44 10.19
CA LEU A 88 -8.44 8.09 10.33
C LEU A 88 -9.53 7.02 10.45
N VAL A 89 -9.57 6.11 9.47
CA VAL A 89 -10.44 4.92 9.48
C VAL A 89 -9.59 3.67 9.38
N ALA A 90 -9.64 2.83 10.41
CA ALA A 90 -8.84 1.62 10.48
C ALA A 90 -9.55 0.44 9.79
N ASP A 91 -8.90 -0.18 8.81
CA ASP A 91 -9.41 -1.38 8.12
C ASP A 91 -8.68 -2.65 8.59
N ALA A 92 -9.41 -3.76 8.61
CA ALA A 92 -8.83 -5.06 8.88
C ALA A 92 -8.04 -5.55 7.66
N HIS A 93 -6.71 -5.50 7.76
CA HIS A 93 -5.81 -6.06 6.76
C HIS A 93 -5.26 -7.42 7.19
N VAL A 94 -5.11 -8.32 6.22
CA VAL A 94 -4.54 -9.67 6.38
C VAL A 94 -3.01 -9.69 6.35
N PHE A 95 -2.37 -8.52 6.36
CA PHE A 95 -0.93 -8.29 6.42
C PHE A 95 -0.67 -6.92 7.06
N PRO A 96 0.57 -6.60 7.49
CA PRO A 96 0.89 -5.32 8.12
C PRO A 96 0.49 -4.12 7.26
N ALA A 97 -0.48 -3.33 7.73
CA ALA A 97 -0.90 -2.12 7.05
C ALA A 97 -1.34 -1.05 8.05
N SER A 98 -1.11 0.21 7.71
CA SER A 98 -1.54 1.37 8.51
C SER A 98 -2.11 2.45 7.60
N VAL A 99 -3.12 3.17 8.09
CA VAL A 99 -3.70 4.33 7.40
C VAL A 99 -3.11 5.60 8.00
N VAL A 100 -2.75 6.57 7.16
CA VAL A 100 -2.14 7.86 7.55
C VAL A 100 -2.77 9.04 6.80
N GLY A 101 -2.51 10.23 7.33
CA GLY A 101 -3.19 11.48 7.00
C GLY A 101 -4.45 11.57 7.81
#